data_AF-A0A3G9IWK6-F1
#
_entry.id   AF-A0A3G9IWK6-F1
#
_cell.length_a   1.000
_cell.length_b   1.000
_cell.length_c   1.000
_cell.angle_alpha   90.00
_cell.angle_beta   90.00
_cell.angle_gamma   90.00
#
_symmetry.space_group_name_H-M   'P 1'
#
loop_
_entity.id
_entity.type
_entity.pdbx_description
1 polymer ?
#
loop_
_entity_poly.entity_id
_entity_poly.type
_entity_poly.pdbx_seq_one_letter_code
_entity_poly.pdbx_strand_id
1 'polypeptide(L)'
;MTPSTPSADASASDTAATASALKAAFKASLLHSLTSQSPPIPYDAAGAQCVADHLVDHVGVARMERVGVQHVLGEKVTWSVDDATYLATQLVDCAPDNSVVQFFRQRLNDGFGTKITATQKACMDRVVTRDVSIKLLTSEYDGKAAAGQAAFQSLLTSAAPGCGIR
;
A
#
# COMPACT_ATOMS: atom_id res chain seq x y z
N MET A 1 52.96 15.57 -2.12
CA MET A 1 51.65 15.55 -2.80
C MET A 1 50.75 14.62 -2.00
N THR A 2 49.70 15.17 -1.40
CA THR A 2 48.70 14.44 -0.61
C THR A 2 47.92 13.48 -1.50
N PRO A 3 47.57 12.27 -1.04
CA PRO A 3 46.80 11.32 -1.84
C PRO A 3 45.33 11.78 -1.91
N SER A 4 44.85 12.08 -3.11
CA SER A 4 43.43 12.31 -3.37
C SER A 4 42.71 10.98 -3.28
N THR A 5 41.77 10.85 -2.34
CA THR A 5 40.83 9.73 -2.23
C THR A 5 39.61 10.03 -3.12
N PRO A 6 39.42 9.39 -4.29
CA PRO A 6 38.26 9.67 -5.16
C PRO A 6 37.17 8.59 -5.07
N SER A 7 37.37 7.53 -4.29
CA SER A 7 36.53 6.32 -4.38
C SER A 7 35.28 6.34 -3.50
N ALA A 8 35.25 7.14 -2.44
CA ALA A 8 34.07 7.21 -1.55
C ALA A 8 32.95 8.07 -2.15
N ASP A 9 33.28 9.23 -2.72
CA ASP A 9 32.30 10.17 -3.29
C ASP A 9 31.65 9.64 -4.58
N ALA A 10 32.39 8.92 -5.43
CA ALA A 10 31.84 8.33 -6.65
C ALA A 10 30.83 7.22 -6.32
N SER A 11 31.18 6.28 -5.44
CA SER A 11 30.27 5.19 -5.05
C SER A 11 29.04 5.67 -4.26
N ALA A 12 29.17 6.74 -3.46
CA ALA A 12 28.03 7.37 -2.80
C ALA A 12 27.10 8.09 -3.79
N SER A 13 27.67 8.79 -4.78
CA SER A 13 26.92 9.48 -5.84
C SER A 13 26.18 8.49 -6.75
N ASP A 14 26.82 7.38 -7.10
CA ASP A 14 26.21 6.30 -7.89
C ASP A 14 25.06 5.64 -7.11
N THR A 15 25.23 5.41 -5.81
CA THR A 15 24.17 4.86 -4.95
C THR A 15 22.97 5.81 -4.86
N ALA A 16 23.20 7.12 -4.76
CA ALA A 16 22.14 8.13 -4.71
C ALA A 16 21.39 8.27 -6.04
N ALA A 17 22.11 8.18 -7.17
CA ALA A 17 21.51 8.18 -8.51
C ALA A 17 20.63 6.95 -8.72
N THR A 18 21.10 5.76 -8.33
CA THR A 18 20.34 4.51 -8.40
C THR A 18 19.11 4.54 -7.51
N ALA A 19 19.24 5.02 -6.26
CA ALA A 19 18.10 5.19 -5.36
C ALA A 19 17.03 6.11 -5.97
N SER A 20 17.44 7.22 -6.56
CA SER A 20 16.54 8.18 -7.21
C SER A 20 15.80 7.55 -8.41
N ALA A 21 16.51 6.78 -9.23
CA ALA A 21 15.91 6.06 -10.35
C ALA A 21 14.89 5.00 -9.90
N LEU A 22 15.20 4.24 -8.84
CA LEU A 22 14.28 3.26 -8.25
C LEU A 22 13.03 3.92 -7.68
N LYS A 23 13.18 5.02 -6.94
CA LYS A 23 12.06 5.81 -6.40
C LYS A 23 11.15 6.31 -7.52
N ALA A 24 11.71 6.86 -8.60
CA ALA A 24 10.95 7.33 -9.74
C ALA A 24 10.19 6.20 -10.46
N ALA A 25 10.85 5.05 -10.68
CA ALA A 25 10.21 3.89 -11.28
C ALA A 25 9.10 3.33 -10.39
N PHE A 26 9.31 3.30 -9.07
CA PHE A 26 8.33 2.76 -8.11
C PHE A 26 7.10 3.64 -8.06
N LYS A 27 7.29 4.96 -7.95
CA LYS A 27 6.23 5.95 -8.03
C LYS A 27 5.37 5.78 -9.29
N ALA A 28 6.01 5.64 -10.46
CA ALA A 28 5.30 5.46 -11.72
C ALA A 28 4.48 4.17 -11.72
N SER A 29 5.06 3.05 -11.26
CA SER A 29 4.35 1.78 -11.13
C SER A 29 3.19 1.88 -10.13
N LEU A 30 3.36 2.61 -9.02
CA LEU A 30 2.34 2.80 -8.00
C LEU A 30 1.15 3.58 -8.53
N LEU A 31 1.40 4.73 -9.12
CA LEU A 31 0.33 5.51 -9.74
C LEU A 31 -0.39 4.69 -10.81
N HIS A 32 0.34 3.96 -11.65
CA HIS A 32 -0.29 3.12 -12.66
C HIS A 32 -1.17 2.02 -12.03
N SER A 33 -0.67 1.25 -11.06
CA SER A 33 -1.45 0.19 -10.41
C SER A 33 -2.67 0.73 -9.65
N LEU A 34 -2.56 1.90 -9.02
CA LEU A 34 -3.66 2.50 -8.26
C LEU A 34 -4.73 3.10 -9.17
N THR A 35 -4.34 3.72 -10.29
CA THR A 35 -5.25 4.39 -11.22
C THR A 35 -5.82 3.48 -12.31
N SER A 36 -5.18 2.35 -12.60
CA SER A 36 -5.68 1.35 -13.57
C SER A 36 -6.69 0.36 -12.97
N GLN A 37 -6.84 0.34 -11.64
CA GLN A 37 -7.86 -0.44 -10.96
C GLN A 37 -9.28 0.10 -11.23
N SER A 38 -10.27 -0.77 -11.09
CA SER A 38 -11.69 -0.41 -11.18
C SER A 38 -12.41 -0.74 -9.87
N PRO A 39 -12.93 0.25 -9.12
CA PRO A 39 -12.76 1.69 -9.35
C PRO A 39 -11.32 2.17 -9.10
N PRO A 40 -10.86 3.26 -9.73
CA PRO A 40 -9.53 3.80 -9.52
C PRO A 40 -9.38 4.36 -8.10
N ILE A 41 -8.21 4.17 -7.51
CA ILE A 41 -7.85 4.80 -6.23
C ILE A 41 -7.40 6.23 -6.53
N PRO A 42 -8.05 7.27 -5.96
CA PRO A 42 -7.57 8.63 -6.09
C PRO A 42 -6.30 8.79 -5.23
N TYR A 43 -5.16 8.51 -5.84
CA TYR A 43 -3.83 8.67 -5.25
C TYR A 43 -3.05 9.64 -6.11
N ASP A 44 -2.57 10.72 -5.52
CA ASP A 44 -1.86 11.76 -6.25
C ASP A 44 -0.35 11.46 -6.36
N ALA A 45 0.32 12.27 -7.19
CA ALA A 45 1.75 12.11 -7.40
C ALA A 45 2.60 12.44 -6.16
N ALA A 46 2.06 13.21 -5.20
CA ALA A 46 2.76 13.59 -3.97
C ALA A 46 2.75 12.44 -2.95
N GLY A 47 1.60 11.82 -2.75
CA GLY A 47 1.47 10.61 -1.95
C GLY A 47 2.29 9.47 -2.53
N ALA A 48 2.26 9.25 -3.85
CA ALA A 48 3.05 8.20 -4.49
C ALA A 48 4.56 8.44 -4.35
N GLN A 49 4.99 9.71 -4.37
CA GLN A 49 6.37 10.07 -4.07
C GLN A 49 6.74 9.77 -2.62
N CYS A 50 5.89 10.15 -1.66
CA CYS A 50 6.07 9.87 -0.23
C CYS A 50 6.25 8.37 0.05
N VAL A 51 5.42 7.50 -0.55
CA VAL A 51 5.58 6.04 -0.41
C VAL A 51 6.88 5.56 -1.03
N ALA A 52 7.25 6.08 -2.21
CA ALA A 52 8.49 5.71 -2.89
C ALA A 52 9.71 6.05 -2.05
N ASP A 53 9.72 7.22 -1.43
CA ASP A 53 10.80 7.66 -0.56
C ASP A 53 10.94 6.73 0.66
N HIS A 54 9.86 6.51 1.39
CA HIS A 54 9.87 5.64 2.57
C HIS A 54 10.21 4.18 2.26
N LEU A 55 9.65 3.62 1.19
CA LEU A 55 9.84 2.20 0.88
C LEU A 55 11.26 1.89 0.41
N VAL A 56 11.84 2.72 -0.46
CA VAL A 56 13.21 2.51 -0.95
C VAL A 56 14.22 2.69 0.19
N ASP A 57 13.97 3.63 1.11
CA ASP A 57 14.81 3.85 2.28
C ASP A 57 14.69 2.69 3.29
N HIS A 58 13.50 2.07 3.42
CA HIS A 58 13.26 0.92 4.31
C HIS A 58 13.82 -0.40 3.77
N VAL A 59 13.50 -0.73 2.51
CA VAL A 59 13.86 -2.00 1.87
C VAL A 59 15.34 -1.99 1.44
N GLY A 60 15.86 -0.81 1.11
CA GLY A 60 17.21 -0.60 0.61
C GLY A 60 17.35 -0.87 -0.89
N VAL A 61 18.22 -0.09 -1.54
CA VAL A 61 18.51 -0.13 -2.99
C VAL A 61 18.79 -1.56 -3.49
N ALA A 62 19.71 -2.27 -2.85
CA ALA A 62 20.14 -3.61 -3.28
C ALA A 62 19.04 -4.69 -3.21
N ARG A 63 18.00 -4.48 -2.40
CA ARG A 63 16.86 -5.39 -2.33
C ARG A 63 15.77 -4.98 -3.31
N MET A 64 15.54 -3.69 -3.50
CA MET A 64 14.66 -3.15 -4.55
C MET A 64 15.12 -3.55 -5.96
N GLU A 65 16.43 -3.53 -6.24
CA GLU A 65 16.98 -3.98 -7.52
C GLU A 65 16.78 -5.49 -7.74
N ARG A 66 16.95 -6.30 -6.70
CA ARG A 66 16.76 -7.77 -6.78
C ARG A 66 15.31 -8.17 -6.98
N VAL A 67 14.39 -7.48 -6.30
CA VAL A 67 12.96 -7.75 -6.38
C VAL A 67 12.37 -7.19 -7.67
N GLY A 68 12.96 -6.12 -8.23
CA GLY A 68 12.45 -5.44 -9.41
C GLY A 68 11.27 -4.54 -9.06
N VAL A 69 11.35 -3.28 -9.47
CA VAL A 69 10.35 -2.24 -9.17
C VAL A 69 8.95 -2.59 -9.68
N GLN A 70 8.88 -3.36 -10.77
CA GLN A 70 7.65 -3.77 -11.45
C GLN A 70 6.91 -4.92 -10.73
N HIS A 71 7.56 -5.51 -9.71
CA HIS A 71 7.04 -6.64 -8.94
C HIS A 71 6.59 -6.25 -7.53
N VAL A 72 6.84 -5.02 -7.10
CA VAL A 72 6.41 -4.53 -5.78
C VAL A 72 4.89 -4.41 -5.68
N LEU A 73 4.22 -4.18 -6.82
CA LEU A 73 2.80 -3.81 -6.87
C LEU A 73 1.99 -4.70 -7.83
N GLY A 74 2.54 -5.85 -8.23
CA GLY A 74 1.94 -6.75 -9.22
C GLY A 74 2.19 -8.25 -8.92
N GLU A 75 1.09 -8.99 -8.83
CA GLU A 75 0.76 -10.43 -8.79
C GLU A 75 1.79 -11.56 -8.55
N LYS A 76 3.10 -11.36 -8.43
CA LYS A 76 4.05 -12.50 -8.31
C LYS A 76 5.11 -12.41 -7.23
N VAL A 77 5.16 -11.33 -6.44
CA VAL A 77 6.06 -11.25 -5.28
C VAL A 77 5.23 -11.09 -4.02
N THR A 78 5.19 -12.16 -3.24
CA THR A 78 4.72 -12.13 -1.86
C THR A 78 5.78 -11.42 -1.01
N TRP A 79 5.39 -10.31 -0.41
CA TRP A 79 6.23 -9.58 0.53
C TRP A 79 6.34 -10.35 1.85
N SER A 80 7.43 -10.14 2.60
CA SER A 80 7.41 -10.57 3.99
C SER A 80 6.30 -9.80 4.72
N VAL A 81 5.72 -10.37 5.78
CA VAL A 81 4.65 -9.70 6.53
C VAL A 81 5.12 -8.33 7.02
N ASP A 82 6.39 -8.19 7.41
CA ASP A 82 6.94 -6.93 7.91
C ASP A 82 7.01 -5.87 6.81
N ASP A 83 7.55 -6.20 5.63
CA ASP A 83 7.64 -5.25 4.52
C ASP A 83 6.25 -4.94 3.95
N ALA A 84 5.34 -5.93 3.90
CA ALA A 84 3.95 -5.76 3.49
C ALA A 84 3.22 -4.80 4.45
N THR A 85 3.45 -4.95 5.75
CA THR A 85 2.89 -4.06 6.78
C THR A 85 3.45 -2.66 6.65
N TYR A 86 4.76 -2.53 6.38
CA TYR A 86 5.39 -1.24 6.17
C TYR A 86 4.81 -0.53 4.95
N LEU A 87 4.75 -1.20 3.79
CA LEU A 87 4.15 -0.68 2.56
C LEU A 87 2.70 -0.26 2.78
N ALA A 88 1.89 -1.12 3.40
CA ALA A 88 0.49 -0.83 3.73
C ALA A 88 0.36 0.41 4.61
N THR A 89 1.23 0.57 5.60
CA THR A 89 1.25 1.73 6.49
C THR A 89 1.57 3.01 5.71
N GLN A 90 2.61 3.00 4.88
CA GLN A 90 2.99 4.17 4.09
C GLN A 90 1.91 4.54 3.08
N LEU A 91 1.25 3.55 2.45
CA LEU A 91 0.15 3.83 1.54
C LEU A 91 -0.98 4.60 2.22
N VAL A 92 -1.31 4.24 3.46
CA VAL A 92 -2.35 4.91 4.24
C VAL A 92 -1.87 6.28 4.73
N ASP A 93 -0.65 6.40 5.23
CA ASP A 93 -0.15 7.65 5.84
C ASP A 93 0.21 8.71 4.80
N CYS A 94 0.70 8.31 3.63
CA CYS A 94 0.99 9.20 2.51
C CYS A 94 -0.26 9.50 1.65
N ALA A 95 -1.41 8.88 1.94
CA ALA A 95 -2.62 9.09 1.16
C ALA A 95 -3.17 10.51 1.36
N PRO A 96 -3.47 11.27 0.28
CA PRO A 96 -4.18 12.54 0.43
C PRO A 96 -5.60 12.30 0.95
N ASP A 97 -6.07 13.15 1.88
CA ASP A 97 -7.47 13.22 2.34
C ASP A 97 -8.11 11.88 2.76
N ASN A 98 -7.33 10.94 3.31
CA ASN A 98 -7.77 9.58 3.64
C ASN A 98 -8.28 8.78 2.43
N SER A 99 -7.76 9.04 1.23
CA SER A 99 -8.24 8.42 -0.01
C SER A 99 -8.18 6.89 -0.02
N VAL A 100 -7.20 6.29 0.65
CA VAL A 100 -7.09 4.82 0.80
C VAL A 100 -8.23 4.25 1.65
N VAL A 101 -8.62 4.93 2.72
CA VAL A 101 -9.77 4.54 3.55
C VAL A 101 -11.06 4.65 2.73
N GLN A 102 -11.21 5.72 1.95
CA GLN A 102 -12.37 5.91 1.06
C GLN A 102 -12.40 4.88 -0.06
N PHE A 103 -11.25 4.46 -0.60
CA PHE A 103 -11.17 3.39 -1.57
C PHE A 103 -11.69 2.07 -1.01
N PHE A 104 -11.21 1.66 0.18
CA PHE A 104 -11.73 0.44 0.81
C PHE A 104 -13.22 0.55 1.08
N ARG A 105 -13.69 1.72 1.52
CA ARG A 105 -15.12 2.01 1.68
C ARG A 105 -15.90 1.84 0.36
N GLN A 106 -15.34 2.28 -0.76
CA GLN A 106 -15.97 2.13 -2.08
C GLN A 106 -15.95 0.68 -2.55
N ARG A 107 -14.81 -0.02 -2.46
CA ARG A 107 -14.71 -1.45 -2.75
C ARG A 107 -15.70 -2.29 -1.94
N LEU A 108 -15.95 -1.86 -0.71
CA LEU A 108 -16.95 -2.46 0.18
C LEU A 108 -18.37 -2.20 -0.26
N ASN A 109 -18.69 -0.96 -0.68
CA ASN A 109 -19.99 -0.65 -1.29
C ASN A 109 -20.24 -1.48 -2.55
N ASP A 110 -19.20 -1.74 -3.32
CA ASP A 110 -19.23 -2.59 -4.51
C ASP A 110 -19.17 -4.10 -4.14
N GLY A 111 -19.11 -4.39 -2.84
CA GLY A 111 -19.27 -5.70 -2.23
C GLY A 111 -18.01 -6.54 -2.09
N PHE A 112 -16.82 -6.07 -2.47
CA PHE A 112 -15.68 -6.97 -2.66
C PHE A 112 -16.04 -8.17 -3.59
N GLY A 113 -17.01 -8.02 -4.49
CA GLY A 113 -17.58 -9.13 -5.27
C GLY A 113 -18.71 -9.94 -4.57
N THR A 114 -19.15 -9.56 -3.38
CA THR A 114 -20.23 -10.17 -2.59
C THR A 114 -21.18 -9.13 -1.98
N LYS A 115 -22.51 -9.32 -2.07
CA LYS A 115 -23.47 -8.32 -1.57
C LYS A 115 -23.37 -8.14 -0.03
N ILE A 116 -23.04 -6.94 0.42
CA ILE A 116 -23.18 -6.52 1.84
C ILE A 116 -24.62 -6.07 2.14
N THR A 117 -25.10 -6.30 3.36
CA THR A 117 -26.45 -5.87 3.79
C THR A 117 -26.48 -4.40 4.17
N ALA A 118 -27.67 -3.78 4.20
CA ALA A 118 -27.85 -2.39 4.63
C ALA A 118 -27.34 -2.15 6.08
N THR A 119 -27.52 -3.12 6.97
CA THR A 119 -27.02 -3.07 8.36
C THR A 119 -25.49 -3.10 8.42
N GLN A 120 -24.85 -3.95 7.59
CA GLN A 120 -23.39 -4.00 7.49
C GLN A 120 -22.82 -2.70 6.91
N LYS A 121 -23.51 -2.12 5.93
CA LYS A 121 -23.14 -0.81 5.35
C LYS A 121 -23.21 0.31 6.39
N ALA A 122 -24.23 0.30 7.27
CA ALA A 122 -24.35 1.26 8.36
C ALA A 122 -23.19 1.15 9.39
N CYS A 123 -22.53 -0.01 9.49
CA CYS A 123 -21.35 -0.21 10.33
C CYS A 123 -20.03 0.21 9.70
N MET A 124 -19.97 0.52 8.39
CA MET A 124 -18.70 0.68 7.68
C MET A 124 -17.81 1.74 8.31
N ASP A 125 -18.36 2.87 8.76
CA ASP A 125 -17.57 3.95 9.35
C ASP A 125 -16.99 3.58 10.73
N ARG A 126 -17.56 2.57 11.39
CA ARG A 126 -17.05 2.02 12.66
C ARG A 126 -15.98 0.94 12.44
N VAL A 127 -16.07 0.20 11.34
CA VAL A 127 -15.23 -0.98 11.07
C VAL A 127 -14.04 -0.65 10.17
N VAL A 128 -14.19 0.24 9.20
CA VAL A 128 -13.13 0.68 8.29
C VAL A 128 -12.28 1.75 8.98
N THR A 129 -11.47 1.29 9.95
CA THR A 129 -10.48 2.12 10.62
C THR A 129 -9.13 2.04 9.90
N ARG A 130 -8.22 2.97 10.23
CA ARG A 130 -6.83 2.97 9.75
C ARG A 130 -6.19 1.58 9.91
N ASP A 131 -6.27 0.99 11.10
CA ASP A 131 -5.64 -0.30 11.40
C ASP A 131 -6.23 -1.46 10.59
N VAL A 132 -7.54 -1.41 10.32
CA VAL A 132 -8.21 -2.42 9.49
C VAL A 132 -7.80 -2.26 8.03
N SER A 133 -7.70 -1.03 7.51
CA SER A 133 -7.18 -0.76 6.17
C SER A 133 -5.72 -1.25 6.02
N ILE A 134 -4.87 -1.02 7.01
CA ILE A 134 -3.48 -1.52 7.00
C ILE A 134 -3.45 -3.05 6.96
N LYS A 135 -4.23 -3.73 7.80
CA LYS A 135 -4.29 -5.21 7.81
C LYS A 135 -4.79 -5.79 6.49
N LEU A 136 -5.80 -5.17 5.88
CA LEU A 136 -6.31 -5.58 4.57
C LEU A 136 -5.24 -5.43 3.48
N LEU A 137 -4.59 -4.26 3.38
CA LEU A 137 -3.50 -4.04 2.43
C LEU A 137 -2.32 -4.99 2.67
N THR A 138 -1.95 -5.20 3.94
CA THR A 138 -0.89 -6.16 4.30
C THR A 138 -1.21 -7.54 3.75
N SER A 139 -2.47 -7.98 3.89
CA SER A 139 -2.90 -9.28 3.36
C SER A 139 -2.90 -9.34 1.82
N GLU A 140 -3.11 -8.22 1.15
CA GLU A 140 -3.01 -8.15 -0.32
C GLU A 140 -1.54 -8.31 -0.77
N TYR A 141 -0.60 -7.64 -0.09
CA TYR A 141 0.83 -7.68 -0.43
C TYR A 141 1.56 -8.95 0.07
N ASP A 142 1.09 -9.61 1.14
CA ASP A 142 1.64 -10.88 1.64
C ASP A 142 1.01 -12.12 0.95
N GLY A 143 0.13 -11.90 -0.04
CA GLY A 143 -0.51 -12.98 -0.80
C GLY A 143 -1.64 -13.71 -0.09
N LYS A 144 -2.13 -13.21 1.06
CA LYS A 144 -3.26 -13.78 1.81
C LYS A 144 -4.54 -12.96 1.70
N ALA A 145 -4.75 -12.27 0.57
CA ALA A 145 -5.88 -11.38 0.33
C ALA A 145 -7.24 -12.03 0.68
N ALA A 146 -7.45 -13.29 0.28
CA ALA A 146 -8.67 -14.03 0.58
C ALA A 146 -8.92 -14.21 2.10
N ALA A 147 -7.86 -14.46 2.88
CA ALA A 147 -7.97 -14.58 4.33
C ALA A 147 -8.22 -13.23 5.00
N GLY A 148 -7.58 -12.16 4.52
CA GLY A 148 -7.82 -10.79 4.99
C GLY A 148 -9.26 -10.34 4.74
N GLN A 149 -9.78 -10.60 3.54
CA GLN A 149 -11.18 -10.32 3.19
C GLN A 149 -12.17 -11.11 4.06
N ALA A 150 -11.92 -12.39 4.30
CA ALA A 150 -12.76 -13.21 5.20
C ALA A 150 -12.75 -12.69 6.64
N ALA A 151 -11.58 -12.30 7.17
CA ALA A 151 -11.47 -11.71 8.50
C ALA A 151 -12.25 -10.40 8.62
N PHE A 152 -12.15 -9.54 7.60
CA PHE A 152 -12.93 -8.31 7.54
C PHE A 152 -14.44 -8.56 7.47
N GLN A 153 -14.90 -9.52 6.68
CA GLN A 153 -16.33 -9.87 6.61
C GLN A 153 -16.87 -10.37 7.97
N SER A 154 -16.05 -11.10 8.71
CA SER A 154 -16.36 -11.50 10.09
C SER A 154 -16.47 -10.30 11.03
N LEU A 155 -15.58 -9.31 10.91
CA LEU A 155 -15.66 -8.05 11.65
C LEU A 155 -16.94 -7.26 11.36
N LEU A 156 -17.34 -7.14 10.09
CA LEU A 156 -18.62 -6.51 9.73
C LEU A 156 -19.83 -7.24 10.34
N THR A 157 -19.81 -8.57 10.30
CA THR A 157 -20.91 -9.40 10.80
C THR A 157 -21.05 -9.30 12.32
N SER A 158 -19.93 -9.27 13.04
CA SER A 158 -19.91 -9.10 14.50
C SER A 158 -20.26 -7.67 14.94
N ALA A 159 -19.98 -6.66 14.12
CA ALA A 159 -20.36 -5.27 14.39
C ALA A 159 -21.85 -4.98 14.12
N ALA A 160 -22.48 -5.71 13.19
CA ALA A 160 -23.86 -5.48 12.72
C ALA A 160 -24.93 -5.32 13.84
N PRO A 161 -24.92 -6.11 14.94
CA PRO A 161 -25.90 -5.96 16.03
C PRO A 161 -25.81 -4.61 16.75
N GLY A 162 -24.66 -3.93 16.68
CA GLY A 162 -24.40 -2.65 17.35
C GLY A 162 -24.60 -1.41 16.48
N CYS A 163 -25.01 -1.57 15.21
CA CYS A 163 -25.18 -0.47 14.25
C CYS A 163 -26.63 -0.30 13.79
N GLY A 164 -27.59 -0.67 14.65
CA GLY A 164 -29.02 -0.75 14.32
C GLY A 164 -29.48 0.37 13.38
N ILE A 165 -30.12 -0.03 12.26
CA ILE A 165 -30.81 0.89 11.36
C ILE A 165 -31.91 1.54 12.22
N ARG A 166 -31.74 2.82 12.55
CA ARG A 166 -32.81 3.63 13.12
C ARG A 166 -33.82 4.00 12.05
#